data_AF-A0ABD2Q5A4-F1
#
_entry.id   AF-A0ABD2Q5A4-F1
#
_cell.length_a   1.000
_cell.length_b   1.000
_cell.length_c   1.000
_cell.angle_alpha   90.00
_cell.angle_beta   90.00
_cell.angle_gamma   90.00
#
_symmetry.space_group_name_H-M   'P 1'
#
loop_
_entity.id
_entity.type
_entity.pdbx_description
1 polymer ?
#
loop_
_entity_poly.entity_id
_entity_poly.type
_entity_poly.pdbx_seq_one_letter_code
_entity_poly.pdbx_strand_id
1 'polypeptide(L)'
;MTELEEAEDVEIERAPVEDVTMEIFYKPHTMLLLVFVSVGLSLLVYFRNADRPVEDNLFTGACVMIGFFLLISTMIMPNGIFTRPHPILWRIVTGASLAYLLLMVGTCFLTLEQARSIMMYISPDLKGMDSKSILSKDYGVNCFNLTWARISADVDHFVLAHFLGWVVKAMLLRHYVLLWVLSINWEITEIAFAHILPNLNECWWDSLVLDVLICNGLGIHVGIWLCRWLEMREYKWESFKDILGTKGKIKRVFMQFTPRFWSETQWLNYNTPPTRGLLLSFLMIAWQ
;
A
#
# COMPACT_ATOMS: atom_id res chain seq x y z
N MET A 1 -9.96 -16.54 -25.99
CA MET A 1 -9.10 -15.38 -25.78
C MET A 1 -8.57 -15.04 -27.15
N THR A 2 -9.28 -14.16 -27.84
CA THR A 2 -8.95 -13.70 -29.18
C THR A 2 -7.75 -12.76 -29.10
N GLU A 3 -6.89 -12.74 -30.13
CA GLU A 3 -5.68 -11.89 -30.19
C GLU A 3 -5.94 -10.40 -29.84
N LEU A 4 -7.19 -9.93 -30.01
CA LEU A 4 -7.66 -8.60 -29.59
C LEU A 4 -7.72 -8.39 -28.06
N GLU A 5 -8.16 -9.38 -27.28
CA GLU A 5 -8.12 -9.30 -25.80
C GLU A 5 -6.68 -9.41 -25.27
N GLU A 6 -5.79 -10.03 -26.05
CA GLU A 6 -4.38 -10.17 -25.73
C GLU A 6 -3.60 -8.87 -25.97
N ALA A 7 -3.96 -8.12 -27.02
CA ALA A 7 -3.44 -6.78 -27.27
C ALA A 7 -3.91 -5.76 -26.22
N GLU A 8 -5.20 -5.79 -25.85
CA GLU A 8 -5.80 -4.84 -24.89
C GLU A 8 -5.18 -4.95 -23.49
N ASP A 9 -4.79 -6.15 -23.04
CA ASP A 9 -4.19 -6.35 -21.72
C ASP A 9 -2.65 -6.22 -21.68
N VAL A 10 -1.94 -6.47 -22.80
CA VAL A 10 -0.51 -6.12 -22.92
C VAL A 10 -0.32 -4.60 -22.81
N GLU A 11 -1.33 -3.85 -23.26
CA GLU A 11 -1.40 -2.42 -23.06
C GLU A 11 -1.52 -2.06 -21.58
N ILE A 12 -2.28 -2.76 -20.73
CA ILE A 12 -2.52 -2.31 -19.34
C ILE A 12 -1.25 -2.25 -18.45
N GLU A 13 -0.34 -3.23 -18.54
CA GLU A 13 0.89 -3.24 -17.73
C GLU A 13 1.97 -2.28 -18.27
N ARG A 14 1.83 -1.82 -19.52
CA ARG A 14 2.75 -0.89 -20.17
C ARG A 14 2.06 0.36 -20.69
N ALA A 15 0.84 0.65 -20.24
CA ALA A 15 -0.06 1.57 -20.93
C ALA A 15 0.66 2.91 -21.06
N PRO A 16 1.16 3.25 -22.26
CA PRO A 16 1.73 4.57 -22.45
C PRO A 16 0.60 5.53 -22.15
N VAL A 17 0.87 6.57 -21.37
CA VAL A 17 -0.12 7.64 -21.23
C VAL A 17 -0.29 8.22 -22.63
N GLU A 18 -1.46 7.99 -23.22
CA GLU A 18 -1.79 8.52 -24.54
C GLU A 18 -1.88 10.05 -24.47
N ASP A 19 -1.46 10.74 -25.55
CA ASP A 19 -1.54 12.19 -25.72
C ASP A 19 -0.86 13.03 -24.62
N VAL A 20 0.42 12.76 -24.37
CA VAL A 20 1.25 13.56 -23.47
C VAL A 20 1.52 14.94 -24.08
N THR A 21 0.94 15.98 -23.48
CA THR A 21 1.20 17.39 -23.87
C THR A 21 2.58 17.91 -23.43
N MET A 22 3.19 17.27 -22.43
CA MET A 22 4.47 17.68 -21.84
C MET A 22 5.45 16.49 -21.80
N GLU A 23 6.09 16.20 -22.93
CA GLU A 23 6.98 15.03 -23.12
C GLU A 23 8.12 14.96 -22.09
N ILE A 24 8.55 16.10 -21.55
CA ILE A 24 9.62 16.22 -20.55
C ILE A 24 9.32 15.36 -19.30
N PHE A 25 8.06 15.25 -18.87
CA PHE A 25 7.72 14.49 -17.67
C PHE A 25 7.77 12.97 -17.86
N TYR A 26 7.70 12.52 -19.11
CA TYR A 26 7.62 11.09 -19.45
C TYR A 26 8.94 10.53 -19.99
N LYS A 27 9.92 11.40 -20.24
CA LYS A 27 11.27 11.00 -20.64
C LYS A 27 12.07 10.54 -19.41
N PRO A 28 12.62 9.31 -19.40
CA PRO A 28 13.39 8.83 -18.25
C PRO A 28 14.74 9.57 -18.16
N HIS A 29 14.92 10.34 -17.09
CA HIS A 29 16.17 11.04 -16.76
C HIS A 29 17.02 10.23 -15.75
N THR A 30 17.02 8.91 -15.90
CA THR A 30 17.64 7.91 -15.00
C THR A 30 19.08 8.26 -14.60
N MET A 31 19.94 8.64 -15.56
CA MET A 31 21.34 8.98 -15.28
C MET A 31 21.49 10.29 -14.51
N LEU A 32 20.66 11.30 -14.82
CA LEU A 32 20.67 12.57 -14.13
C LEU A 32 20.23 12.40 -12.67
N LEU A 33 19.16 11.62 -12.45
CA LEU A 33 18.68 11.29 -11.12
C LEU A 33 19.76 10.53 -10.33
N LEU A 34 20.41 9.53 -10.92
CA LEU A 34 21.49 8.80 -10.26
C LEU A 34 22.64 9.73 -9.84
N VAL A 35 23.05 10.67 -10.71
CA VAL A 35 24.08 11.66 -10.37
C VAL A 35 23.64 12.56 -9.21
N PHE A 36 22.43 13.10 -9.25
CA PHE A 36 21.91 13.95 -8.16
C PHE A 36 21.86 13.20 -6.84
N VAL A 37 21.42 11.94 -6.86
CA VAL A 37 21.30 11.15 -5.65
C VAL A 37 22.69 10.76 -5.10
N SER A 38 23.64 10.38 -5.94
CA SER A 38 25.02 10.08 -5.52
C SER A 38 25.75 11.30 -4.96
N VAL A 39 25.58 12.47 -5.59
CA VAL A 39 26.13 13.74 -5.10
C VAL A 39 25.44 14.13 -3.79
N GLY A 40 24.11 14.06 -3.72
CA GLY A 40 23.33 14.37 -2.52
C GLY A 40 23.74 13.51 -1.33
N LEU A 41 23.91 12.20 -1.54
CA LEU A 41 24.38 11.28 -0.50
C LEU A 41 25.80 11.63 -0.04
N SER A 42 26.70 11.90 -0.97
CA SER A 42 28.08 12.33 -0.66
C SER A 42 28.10 13.62 0.16
N LEU A 43 27.27 14.61 -0.19
CA LEU A 43 27.15 15.86 0.55
C LEU A 43 26.55 15.64 1.95
N LEU A 44 25.51 14.81 2.08
CA LEU A 44 24.91 14.48 3.38
C LEU A 44 25.92 13.82 4.31
N VAL A 45 26.75 12.89 3.79
CA VAL A 45 27.82 12.25 4.57
C VAL A 45 28.92 13.25 4.92
N TYR A 46 29.32 14.10 3.98
CA TYR A 46 30.39 15.09 4.19
C TYR A 46 30.02 16.16 5.22
N PHE A 47 28.79 16.66 5.20
CA PHE A 47 28.30 17.67 6.14
C PHE A 47 27.74 17.09 7.44
N ARG A 48 27.76 15.75 7.62
CA ARG A 48 27.32 15.12 8.85
C ARG A 48 28.32 15.39 9.97
N ASN A 49 27.83 15.88 11.11
CA ASN A 49 28.63 15.96 12.34
C ASN A 49 29.00 14.54 12.82
N ALA A 50 30.30 14.25 12.90
CA ALA A 50 30.81 12.94 13.33
C ALA A 50 30.54 12.65 14.81
N ASP A 51 30.41 13.69 15.64
CA ASP A 51 30.27 13.57 17.09
C ASP A 51 28.82 13.36 17.57
N ARG A 52 27.87 13.11 16.66
CA ARG A 52 26.47 12.82 17.05
C ARG A 52 26.35 11.46 17.76
N PRO A 53 25.42 11.31 18.70
CA PRO A 53 25.06 10.02 19.28
C PRO A 53 24.78 8.96 18.22
N VAL A 54 25.08 7.70 18.54
CA VAL A 54 24.86 6.56 17.63
C VAL A 54 23.39 6.45 17.23
N GLU A 55 22.47 6.67 18.16
CA GLU A 55 21.01 6.62 17.92
C GLU A 55 20.57 7.62 16.86
N ASP A 56 21.04 8.87 16.95
CA ASP A 56 20.74 9.92 15.99
C ASP A 56 21.29 9.59 14.59
N ASN A 57 22.49 9.01 14.54
CA ASN A 57 23.10 8.59 13.30
C ASN A 57 22.36 7.40 12.68
N LEU A 58 21.90 6.44 13.48
CA LEU A 58 21.10 5.30 13.02
C LEU A 58 19.74 5.74 12.49
N PHE A 59 19.06 6.65 13.19
CA PHE A 59 17.77 7.18 12.74
C PHE A 59 17.92 7.99 11.45
N THR A 60 18.88 8.90 11.41
CA THR A 60 19.17 9.67 10.19
C THR A 60 19.54 8.74 9.03
N GLY A 61 20.36 7.72 9.29
CA GLY A 61 20.72 6.70 8.33
C GLY A 61 19.50 5.94 7.79
N ALA A 62 18.60 5.50 8.67
CA ALA A 62 17.36 4.82 8.28
C ALA A 62 16.46 5.71 7.41
N CYS A 63 16.29 6.99 7.77
CA CYS A 63 15.53 7.95 6.96
C CYS A 63 16.14 8.14 5.57
N VAL A 64 17.48 8.27 5.48
CA VAL A 64 18.19 8.39 4.20
C VAL A 64 18.07 7.11 3.37
N MET A 65 18.18 5.94 4.00
CA MET A 65 17.98 4.64 3.34
C MET A 65 16.57 4.50 2.76
N ILE A 66 15.54 4.88 3.52
CA ILE A 66 14.14 4.87 3.04
C ILE A 66 13.98 5.85 1.88
N GLY A 67 14.51 7.08 1.99
CA GLY A 67 14.46 8.06 0.91
C GLY A 67 15.13 7.57 -0.38
N PHE A 68 16.31 6.97 -0.27
CA PHE A 68 17.04 6.39 -1.39
C PHE A 68 16.30 5.19 -2.00
N PHE A 69 15.72 4.34 -1.17
CA PHE A 69 14.88 3.23 -1.61
C PHE A 69 13.65 3.72 -2.40
N LEU A 70 12.98 4.77 -1.92
CA LEU A 70 11.87 5.39 -2.65
C LEU A 70 12.31 5.97 -3.99
N LEU A 71 13.47 6.63 -4.04
CA LEU A 71 14.04 7.13 -5.30
C LEU A 71 14.32 5.99 -6.28
N ILE A 72 14.96 4.91 -5.84
CA ILE A 72 15.18 3.72 -6.68
C ILE A 72 13.86 3.11 -7.14
N SER A 73 12.84 3.08 -6.28
CA SER A 73 11.53 2.53 -6.63
C SER A 73 10.92 3.26 -7.83
N THR A 74 11.16 4.57 -7.99
CA THR A 74 10.69 5.33 -9.17
C THR A 74 11.30 4.83 -10.48
N MET A 75 12.52 4.27 -10.43
CA MET A 75 13.30 3.88 -11.60
C MET A 75 13.06 2.43 -11.99
N ILE A 76 13.01 1.55 -10.99
CA ILE A 76 12.99 0.09 -11.20
C ILE A 76 11.58 -0.47 -11.23
N MET A 77 10.65 0.08 -10.43
CA MET A 77 9.33 -0.52 -10.31
C MET A 77 8.56 -0.42 -11.64
N PRO A 78 7.87 -1.50 -12.05
CA PRO A 78 7.01 -1.45 -13.22
C PRO A 78 5.85 -0.47 -13.01
N ASN A 79 5.24 -0.03 -14.10
CA ASN A 79 3.99 0.71 -14.00
C ASN A 79 2.89 -0.24 -13.51
N GLY A 80 2.17 0.18 -12.47
CA GLY A 80 0.99 -0.54 -12.01
C GLY A 80 -0.25 -0.22 -12.85
N ILE A 81 -1.39 -0.74 -12.41
CA ILE A 81 -2.71 -0.47 -13.01
C ILE A 81 -3.12 1.01 -12.99
N PHE A 82 -2.45 1.83 -12.17
CA PHE A 82 -2.72 3.25 -12.06
C PHE A 82 -1.70 4.05 -12.87
N THR A 83 -2.19 4.85 -13.81
CA THR A 83 -1.37 5.67 -14.72
C THR A 83 -1.39 7.16 -14.37
N ARG A 84 -2.50 7.67 -13.82
CA ARG A 84 -2.71 9.10 -13.47
C ARG A 84 -2.77 9.32 -11.95
N PRO A 85 -2.29 10.45 -11.39
CA PRO A 85 -1.85 11.66 -12.10
C PRO A 85 -0.49 11.52 -12.77
N HIS A 86 0.39 10.63 -12.29
CA HIS A 86 1.66 10.33 -12.95
C HIS A 86 2.19 8.94 -12.55
N PRO A 87 2.84 8.17 -13.45
CA PRO A 87 3.38 6.84 -13.12
C PRO A 87 4.41 6.85 -11.98
N ILE A 88 5.26 7.90 -11.90
CA ILE A 88 6.24 8.07 -10.81
C ILE A 88 5.55 8.08 -9.44
N LEU A 89 4.39 8.75 -9.31
CA LEU A 89 3.65 8.80 -8.04
C LEU A 89 3.28 7.38 -7.59
N TRP A 90 2.74 6.56 -8.50
CA TRP A 90 2.32 5.20 -8.17
C TRP A 90 3.50 4.26 -7.90
N ARG A 91 4.63 4.47 -8.55
CA ARG A 91 5.88 3.77 -8.21
C ARG A 91 6.37 4.14 -6.81
N ILE A 92 6.29 5.42 -6.41
CA ILE A 92 6.60 5.85 -5.04
C ILE A 92 5.63 5.22 -4.04
N VAL A 93 4.32 5.22 -4.32
CA VAL A 93 3.31 4.59 -3.44
C VAL A 93 3.60 3.10 -3.27
N THR A 94 3.93 2.40 -4.36
CA THR A 94 4.31 0.98 -4.33
C THR A 94 5.60 0.77 -3.53
N GLY A 95 6.62 1.60 -3.75
CA GLY A 95 7.85 1.61 -2.97
C GLY A 95 7.57 1.84 -1.48
N ALA A 96 6.81 2.88 -1.13
CA ALA A 96 6.45 3.18 0.25
C ALA A 96 5.71 2.03 0.93
N SER A 97 4.82 1.35 0.20
CA SER A 97 4.11 0.17 0.70
C SER A 97 5.07 -0.99 1.01
N LEU A 98 6.07 -1.22 0.14
CA LEU A 98 7.09 -2.25 0.37
C LEU A 98 8.04 -1.87 1.53
N ALA A 99 8.44 -0.60 1.62
CA ALA A 99 9.23 -0.10 2.75
C ALA A 99 8.47 -0.27 4.07
N TYR A 100 7.18 0.08 4.10
CA TYR A 100 6.31 -0.12 5.26
C TYR A 100 6.23 -1.60 5.64
N LEU A 101 6.03 -2.51 4.68
CA LEU A 101 6.04 -3.95 4.94
C LEU A 101 7.35 -4.42 5.57
N LEU A 102 8.50 -3.98 5.05
CA LEU A 102 9.81 -4.32 5.60
C LEU A 102 10.01 -3.77 7.02
N LEU A 103 9.53 -2.55 7.29
CA LEU A 103 9.54 -1.97 8.63
C LEU A 103 8.66 -2.77 9.59
N MET A 104 7.48 -3.24 9.16
CA MET A 104 6.62 -4.10 9.98
C MET A 104 7.29 -5.43 10.29
N VAL A 105 7.90 -6.09 9.29
CA VAL A 105 8.67 -7.32 9.49
C VAL A 105 9.82 -7.09 10.47
N GLY A 106 10.57 -5.99 10.32
CA GLY A 106 11.63 -5.63 11.27
C GLY A 106 11.11 -5.40 12.69
N THR A 107 9.94 -4.75 12.82
CA THR A 107 9.29 -4.49 14.11
C THR A 107 8.92 -5.77 14.86
N CYS A 108 8.61 -6.87 14.14
CA CYS A 108 8.32 -8.17 14.76
C CYS A 108 9.50 -8.75 15.56
N PHE A 109 10.73 -8.30 15.32
CA PHE A 109 11.92 -8.74 16.04
C PHE A 109 12.31 -7.81 17.21
N LEU A 110 11.56 -6.73 17.41
CA LEU A 110 11.80 -5.79 18.50
C LEU A 110 10.97 -6.15 19.73
N THR A 111 11.53 -5.91 20.91
CA THR A 111 10.74 -5.90 22.14
C THR A 111 9.81 -4.69 22.17
N LEU A 112 8.74 -4.75 22.96
CA LEU A 112 7.79 -3.63 23.12
C LEU A 112 8.49 -2.33 23.55
N GLU A 113 9.47 -2.43 24.45
CA GLU A 113 10.24 -1.27 24.93
C GLU A 113 11.09 -0.65 23.82
N GLN A 114 11.73 -1.48 22.99
CA GLN A 114 12.52 -1.03 21.84
C GLN A 114 11.63 -0.41 20.75
N ALA A 115 10.48 -1.02 20.45
CA ALA A 115 9.53 -0.44 19.49
C ALA A 115 9.01 0.92 19.99
N ARG A 116 8.71 1.04 21.29
CA ARG A 116 8.30 2.29 21.92
C ARG A 116 9.37 3.35 21.91
N SER A 117 10.64 3.01 22.18
CA SER A 117 11.73 3.99 22.14
C SER A 117 11.92 4.56 20.74
N ILE A 118 11.80 3.74 19.69
CA ILE A 118 11.81 4.21 18.29
C ILE A 118 10.64 5.17 18.03
N MET A 119 9.42 4.84 18.47
CA MET A 119 8.26 5.73 18.32
C MET A 119 8.43 7.07 19.06
N MET A 120 9.00 7.05 20.27
CA MET A 120 9.33 8.27 21.03
C MET A 120 10.43 9.11 20.38
N TYR A 121 11.25 8.51 19.52
CA TYR A 121 12.24 9.23 18.74
C TYR A 121 11.56 9.98 17.58
N ILE A 122 10.53 9.37 16.96
CA ILE A 122 9.73 10.01 15.90
C ILE A 122 8.82 11.11 16.46
N SER A 123 8.16 10.83 17.59
CA SER A 123 7.26 11.77 18.28
C SER A 123 7.67 11.90 19.76
N PRO A 124 8.44 12.93 20.11
CA PRO A 124 8.91 13.15 21.49
C PRO A 124 7.79 13.30 22.52
N ASP A 125 6.60 13.73 22.08
CA ASP A 125 5.41 13.93 22.93
C ASP A 125 4.94 12.62 23.59
N LEU A 126 5.32 11.47 23.03
CA LEU A 126 5.02 10.15 23.58
C LEU A 126 5.79 9.83 24.86
N LYS A 127 6.88 10.53 25.17
CA LYS A 127 7.76 10.23 26.33
C LYS A 127 7.08 10.41 27.69
N GLY A 128 6.04 11.25 27.77
CA GLY A 128 5.32 11.55 29.01
C GLY A 128 3.98 10.80 29.17
N MET A 129 3.60 9.99 28.20
CA MET A 129 2.32 9.28 28.22
C MET A 129 2.46 7.94 28.93
N ASP A 130 1.75 7.76 30.05
CA ASP A 130 1.65 6.47 30.73
C ASP A 130 0.71 5.53 29.96
N SER A 131 1.05 4.24 29.90
CA SER A 131 0.19 3.23 29.27
C SER A 131 -1.17 3.16 29.95
N LYS A 132 -1.23 3.42 31.27
CA LYS A 132 -2.49 3.49 32.02
C LYS A 132 -3.36 4.68 31.64
N SER A 133 -2.80 5.84 31.32
CA SER A 133 -3.61 7.00 30.93
C SER A 133 -4.18 6.84 29.53
N ILE A 134 -3.45 6.20 28.60
CA ILE A 134 -3.93 5.87 27.25
C ILE A 134 -5.06 4.84 27.29
N LEU A 135 -4.93 3.81 28.14
CA LEU A 135 -5.91 2.75 28.30
C LEU A 135 -7.02 3.08 29.33
N SER A 136 -7.11 4.33 29.79
CA SER A 136 -8.07 4.75 30.84
C SER A 136 -9.50 4.96 30.34
N LYS A 137 -9.73 4.94 29.02
CA LYS A 137 -11.09 4.93 28.46
C LYS A 137 -11.71 3.55 28.73
N ASP A 138 -12.84 3.52 29.42
CA ASP A 138 -13.59 2.28 29.66
C ASP A 138 -14.28 1.85 28.36
N TYR A 139 -13.68 0.92 27.62
CA TYR A 139 -14.25 0.36 26.39
C TYR A 139 -15.24 -0.77 26.71
N GLY A 140 -16.43 -0.72 26.11
CA GLY A 140 -17.38 -1.84 26.13
C GLY A 140 -18.14 -2.07 27.46
N VAL A 141 -18.26 -1.05 28.32
CA VAL A 141 -18.97 -1.17 29.60
C VAL A 141 -20.41 -0.66 29.55
N ASN A 142 -21.34 -1.41 30.15
CA ASN A 142 -22.76 -1.03 30.26
C ASN A 142 -23.43 -0.70 28.90
N CYS A 143 -23.21 -1.54 27.89
CA CYS A 143 -23.65 -1.34 26.50
C CYS A 143 -25.17 -1.36 26.27
N PHE A 144 -25.97 -1.55 27.31
CA PHE A 144 -27.43 -1.44 27.26
C PHE A 144 -27.94 -0.06 27.68
N ASN A 145 -27.10 0.76 28.33
CA ASN A 145 -27.48 2.10 28.77
C ASN A 145 -27.10 3.15 27.71
N LEU A 146 -28.02 3.35 26.76
CA LEU A 146 -27.89 4.25 25.61
C LEU A 146 -28.29 5.69 25.97
N THR A 147 -27.46 6.39 26.73
CA THR A 147 -27.65 7.84 26.96
C THR A 147 -27.01 8.65 25.84
N TRP A 148 -27.60 9.82 25.52
CA TRP A 148 -27.04 10.70 24.49
C TRP A 148 -25.58 11.08 24.76
N ALA A 149 -25.24 11.35 26.02
CA ALA A 149 -23.87 11.69 26.41
C ALA A 149 -22.85 10.58 26.08
N ARG A 150 -23.25 9.30 26.17
CA ARG A 150 -22.40 8.16 25.81
C ARG A 150 -22.26 8.03 24.30
N ILE A 151 -23.38 8.04 23.59
CA ILE A 151 -23.39 7.97 22.13
C ILE A 151 -22.53 9.09 21.53
N SER A 152 -22.67 10.33 22.02
CA SER A 152 -21.85 11.45 21.54
C SER A 152 -20.36 11.36 21.91
N ALA A 153 -20.01 10.62 22.96
CA ALA A 153 -18.62 10.41 23.37
C ALA A 153 -17.92 9.33 22.55
N ASP A 154 -18.70 8.39 22.01
CA ASP A 154 -18.20 7.31 21.14
C ASP A 154 -18.18 7.72 19.66
N VAL A 155 -18.97 8.72 19.24
CA VAL A 155 -18.86 9.33 17.91
C VAL A 155 -17.62 10.24 17.83
N ASP A 156 -16.48 9.64 17.50
CA ASP A 156 -15.21 10.34 17.36
C ASP A 156 -14.67 10.31 15.91
N HIS A 157 -13.37 10.58 15.75
CA HIS A 157 -12.71 10.62 14.45
C HIS A 157 -12.65 9.24 13.77
N PHE A 158 -12.78 8.14 14.53
CA PHE A 158 -12.81 6.78 13.97
C PHE A 158 -14.10 6.54 13.17
N VAL A 159 -15.23 7.12 13.56
CA VAL A 159 -16.49 7.06 12.77
C VAL A 159 -16.28 7.60 11.35
N LEU A 160 -15.64 8.77 11.24
CA LEU A 160 -15.33 9.36 9.94
C LEU A 160 -14.30 8.51 9.17
N ALA A 161 -13.30 7.96 9.87
CA ALA A 161 -12.29 7.09 9.27
C ALA A 161 -12.90 5.78 8.74
N HIS A 162 -13.84 5.18 9.47
CA HIS A 162 -14.63 4.02 9.02
C HIS A 162 -15.40 4.38 7.76
N PHE A 163 -16.25 5.41 7.79
CA PHE A 163 -17.04 5.82 6.64
C PHE A 163 -16.17 6.07 5.39
N LEU A 164 -15.15 6.94 5.49
CA LEU A 164 -14.27 7.26 4.36
C LEU A 164 -13.45 6.05 3.92
N GLY A 165 -12.99 5.24 4.87
CA GLY A 165 -12.27 4.00 4.61
C GLY A 165 -13.10 3.03 3.77
N TRP A 166 -14.40 2.92 4.04
CA TRP A 166 -15.32 2.07 3.28
C TRP A 166 -15.70 2.65 1.93
N VAL A 167 -15.79 3.98 1.79
CA VAL A 167 -15.90 4.64 0.47
C VAL A 167 -14.72 4.25 -0.41
N VAL A 168 -13.49 4.38 0.10
CA VAL A 168 -12.27 4.05 -0.65
C VAL A 168 -12.20 2.55 -0.98
N LYS A 169 -12.46 1.67 0.00
CA LYS A 169 -12.49 0.21 -0.23
C LYS A 169 -13.52 -0.15 -1.30
N ALA A 170 -14.69 0.49 -1.28
CA ALA A 170 -15.72 0.28 -2.28
C ALA A 170 -15.30 0.73 -3.68
N MET A 171 -14.59 1.85 -3.80
CA MET A 171 -14.03 2.31 -5.07
C MET A 171 -12.94 1.38 -5.63
N LEU A 172 -12.20 0.71 -4.74
CA LEU A 172 -11.15 -0.25 -5.12
C LEU A 172 -11.75 -1.60 -5.53
N LEU A 173 -12.61 -2.20 -4.72
CA LEU A 173 -13.16 -3.54 -4.99
C LEU A 173 -14.34 -3.54 -5.94
N ARG A 174 -15.15 -2.47 -5.95
CA ARG A 174 -16.30 -2.26 -6.85
C ARG A 174 -17.30 -3.42 -6.87
N HIS A 175 -17.47 -4.12 -5.74
CA HIS A 175 -18.35 -5.28 -5.65
C HIS A 175 -19.06 -5.35 -4.28
N TYR A 176 -20.38 -5.16 -4.27
CA TYR A 176 -21.19 -5.08 -3.04
C TYR A 176 -21.01 -6.29 -2.11
N VAL A 177 -21.16 -7.52 -2.60
CA VAL A 177 -21.12 -8.70 -1.70
C VAL A 177 -19.76 -8.86 -1.04
N LEU A 178 -18.66 -8.78 -1.80
CA LEU A 178 -17.31 -8.83 -1.27
C LEU A 178 -17.07 -7.75 -0.21
N LEU A 179 -17.58 -6.54 -0.43
CA LEU A 179 -17.46 -5.44 0.54
C LEU A 179 -18.22 -5.71 1.84
N TRP A 180 -19.46 -6.21 1.76
CA TRP A 180 -20.22 -6.59 2.95
C TRP A 180 -19.58 -7.75 3.72
N VAL A 181 -19.07 -8.77 3.01
CA VAL A 181 -18.33 -9.87 3.63
C VAL A 181 -17.06 -9.36 4.31
N LEU A 182 -16.31 -8.47 3.66
CA LEU A 182 -15.13 -7.85 4.25
C LEU A 182 -15.49 -7.01 5.48
N SER A 183 -16.63 -6.31 5.46
CA SER A 183 -17.08 -5.47 6.58
C SER A 183 -17.40 -6.30 7.81
N ILE A 184 -18.17 -7.36 7.65
CA ILE A 184 -18.48 -8.27 8.75
C ILE A 184 -17.21 -8.98 9.26
N ASN A 185 -16.33 -9.41 8.36
CA ASN A 185 -15.07 -10.05 8.76
C ASN A 185 -14.13 -9.10 9.51
N TRP A 186 -14.17 -7.79 9.21
CA TRP A 186 -13.40 -6.79 9.93
C TRP A 186 -13.84 -6.73 11.40
N GLU A 187 -15.14 -6.60 11.67
CA GLU A 187 -15.64 -6.61 13.05
C GLU A 187 -15.33 -7.91 13.79
N ILE A 188 -15.47 -9.06 13.11
CA ILE A 188 -15.13 -10.36 13.71
C ILE A 188 -13.66 -10.38 14.11
N THR A 189 -12.80 -9.78 13.29
CA THR A 189 -11.36 -9.67 13.56
C THR A 189 -11.10 -8.77 14.76
N GLU A 190 -11.82 -7.65 14.89
CA GLU A 190 -11.70 -6.76 16.05
C GLU A 190 -12.14 -7.45 17.34
N ILE A 191 -13.28 -8.14 17.34
CA ILE A 191 -13.73 -8.96 18.47
C ILE A 191 -12.71 -10.05 18.81
N ALA A 192 -12.17 -10.74 17.79
CA ALA A 192 -11.18 -11.79 17.99
C ALA A 192 -9.89 -11.26 18.63
N PHE A 193 -9.49 -10.02 18.31
CA PHE A 193 -8.26 -9.38 18.81
C PHE A 193 -8.47 -8.36 19.93
N ALA A 194 -9.70 -8.20 20.44
CA ALA A 194 -10.01 -7.32 21.57
C ALA A 194 -9.23 -7.66 22.85
N HIS A 195 -8.82 -8.92 23.00
CA HIS A 195 -7.95 -9.36 24.10
C HIS A 195 -6.50 -8.83 24.00
N ILE A 196 -6.05 -8.46 22.79
CA ILE A 196 -4.73 -7.88 22.54
C ILE A 196 -4.78 -6.36 22.67
N LEU A 197 -5.81 -5.73 22.10
CA LEU A 197 -5.98 -4.28 22.12
C LEU A 197 -7.34 -3.92 22.74
N PRO A 198 -7.37 -3.42 23.99
CA PRO A 198 -8.62 -3.08 24.68
C PRO A 198 -9.48 -2.05 23.96
N ASN A 199 -8.88 -1.21 23.12
CA ASN A 199 -9.60 -0.23 22.31
C ASN A 199 -10.59 -0.89 21.34
N LEU A 200 -10.37 -2.15 20.93
CA LEU A 200 -11.27 -2.89 20.05
C LEU A 200 -12.44 -3.55 20.81
N ASN A 201 -12.46 -3.45 22.15
CA ASN A 201 -13.56 -3.98 22.95
C ASN A 201 -14.70 -2.97 23.04
N GLU A 202 -15.38 -2.77 21.93
CA GLU A 202 -16.45 -1.78 21.80
C GLU A 202 -17.81 -2.37 22.19
N CYS A 203 -18.82 -1.50 22.29
CA CYS A 203 -20.17 -1.95 22.58
C CYS A 203 -20.81 -2.61 21.37
N TRP A 204 -21.70 -3.58 21.60
CA TRP A 204 -22.39 -4.29 20.50
C TRP A 204 -23.11 -3.34 19.52
N TRP A 205 -23.64 -2.22 20.00
CA TRP A 205 -24.33 -1.24 19.16
C TRP A 205 -23.35 -0.35 18.39
N ASP A 206 -22.13 -0.16 18.90
CA ASP A 206 -21.06 0.56 18.23
C ASP A 206 -20.61 -0.28 17.02
N SER A 207 -20.08 -1.46 17.28
CA SER A 207 -19.56 -2.35 16.23
C SER A 207 -20.64 -2.82 15.23
N LEU A 208 -21.84 -3.21 15.68
CA LEU A 208 -22.88 -3.71 14.77
C LEU A 208 -23.69 -2.59 14.09
N VAL A 209 -24.10 -1.56 14.83
CA VAL A 209 -25.00 -0.54 14.28
C VAL A 209 -24.22 0.63 13.74
N LEU A 210 -23.32 1.22 14.54
CA LEU A 210 -22.56 2.38 14.12
C LEU A 210 -21.54 2.00 13.05
N ASP A 211 -20.71 0.97 13.26
CA ASP A 211 -19.68 0.62 12.30
C ASP A 211 -20.24 -0.17 11.12
N VAL A 212 -20.76 -1.38 11.29
CA VAL A 212 -21.21 -2.21 10.14
C VAL A 212 -22.35 -1.57 9.36
N LEU A 213 -23.44 -1.21 10.03
CA LEU A 213 -24.64 -0.79 9.31
C LEU A 213 -24.57 0.66 8.83
N ILE A 214 -24.10 1.58 9.69
CA ILE A 214 -24.07 3.00 9.37
C ILE A 214 -22.78 3.35 8.64
N CYS A 215 -21.61 3.33 9.27
CA CYS A 215 -20.37 3.80 8.67
C CYS A 215 -19.97 2.97 7.45
N ASN A 216 -19.87 1.66 7.62
CA ASN A 216 -19.40 0.73 6.60
C ASN A 216 -20.46 0.59 5.51
N GLY A 217 -21.72 0.35 5.89
CA GLY A 217 -22.85 0.25 4.96
C GLY A 217 -23.07 1.50 4.10
N LEU A 218 -23.09 2.69 4.70
CA LEU A 218 -23.20 3.96 3.95
C LEU A 218 -21.94 4.21 3.12
N GLY A 219 -20.75 3.95 3.65
CA GLY A 219 -19.50 4.10 2.93
C GLY A 219 -19.46 3.22 1.67
N ILE A 220 -19.89 1.97 1.78
CA ILE A 220 -20.04 1.05 0.64
C ILE A 220 -21.03 1.61 -0.38
N HIS A 221 -22.20 2.06 0.06
CA HIS A 221 -23.21 2.60 -0.85
C HIS A 221 -22.71 3.84 -1.60
N VAL A 222 -22.13 4.80 -0.87
CA VAL A 222 -21.58 6.03 -1.44
C VAL A 222 -20.41 5.72 -2.38
N GLY A 223 -19.51 4.81 -2.02
CA GLY A 223 -18.38 4.45 -2.87
C GLY A 223 -18.81 3.79 -4.18
N ILE A 224 -19.80 2.88 -4.15
CA ILE A 224 -20.32 2.29 -5.39
C ILE A 224 -21.13 3.31 -6.20
N TRP A 225 -21.92 4.16 -5.54
CA TRP A 225 -22.61 5.26 -6.21
C TRP A 225 -21.61 6.18 -6.92
N LEU A 226 -20.50 6.52 -6.26
CA LEU A 226 -19.44 7.36 -6.81
C LEU A 226 -18.76 6.68 -8.01
N CYS A 227 -18.51 5.37 -7.95
CA CYS A 227 -18.01 4.62 -9.10
C CYS A 227 -18.95 4.70 -10.31
N ARG A 228 -20.27 4.63 -10.09
CA ARG A 228 -21.26 4.77 -11.16
C ARG A 228 -21.30 6.20 -11.69
N TRP A 229 -21.26 7.18 -10.81
CA TRP A 229 -21.27 8.60 -11.17
C TRP A 229 -20.03 9.01 -11.97
N LEU A 230 -18.87 8.42 -11.65
CA LEU A 230 -17.61 8.61 -12.37
C LEU A 230 -17.44 7.65 -13.57
N GLU A 231 -18.45 6.85 -13.90
CA GLU A 231 -18.41 5.84 -14.98
C GLU A 231 -17.18 4.93 -14.92
N MET A 232 -16.79 4.53 -13.70
CA MET A 232 -15.61 3.69 -13.49
C MET A 232 -15.85 2.26 -14.00
N ARG A 233 -14.80 1.66 -14.58
CA ARG A 233 -14.84 0.27 -15.09
C ARG A 233 -15.37 -0.71 -14.03
N GLU A 234 -16.34 -1.53 -14.42
CA GLU A 234 -16.86 -2.61 -13.58
C GLU A 234 -15.92 -3.83 -13.61
N TYR A 235 -15.72 -4.45 -12.44
CA TYR A 235 -14.90 -5.65 -12.31
C TYR A 235 -15.78 -6.90 -12.22
N LYS A 236 -15.52 -7.87 -13.11
CA LYS A 236 -16.20 -9.17 -13.10
C LYS A 236 -15.47 -10.12 -12.16
N TRP A 237 -15.84 -10.10 -10.88
CA TRP A 237 -15.31 -11.02 -9.87
C TRP A 237 -15.85 -12.46 -10.00
N GLU A 238 -16.97 -12.66 -10.71
CA GLU A 238 -17.64 -13.98 -10.85
C GLU A 238 -17.07 -14.89 -11.95
N SER A 239 -15.76 -15.14 -11.98
CA SER A 239 -15.15 -15.98 -13.04
C SER A 239 -15.38 -17.50 -12.86
N PHE A 240 -15.73 -17.99 -11.67
CA PHE A 240 -15.81 -19.43 -11.37
C PHE A 240 -17.17 -20.08 -11.61
N LYS A 241 -18.25 -19.29 -11.53
CA LYS A 241 -19.64 -19.78 -11.68
C LYS A 241 -19.99 -20.02 -13.15
N ASP A 242 -19.41 -19.22 -14.03
CA ASP A 242 -19.64 -19.27 -15.48
C ASP A 242 -18.89 -20.42 -16.17
N ILE A 243 -17.93 -21.05 -15.48
CA ILE A 243 -17.16 -22.18 -16.02
C ILE A 243 -17.94 -23.49 -15.78
N LEU A 244 -18.54 -23.99 -16.85
CA LEU A 244 -19.20 -25.29 -16.87
C LEU A 244 -18.16 -26.42 -16.75
N GLY A 245 -18.39 -27.32 -15.78
CA GLY A 245 -17.64 -28.56 -15.61
C GLY A 245 -16.38 -28.48 -14.75
N THR A 246 -16.14 -29.55 -13.97
CA THR A 246 -15.03 -29.66 -13.00
C THR A 246 -13.65 -29.55 -13.66
N LYS A 247 -13.49 -30.06 -14.89
CA LYS A 247 -12.23 -29.95 -15.64
C LYS A 247 -11.88 -28.51 -16.00
N GLY A 248 -12.86 -27.69 -16.38
CA GLY A 248 -12.65 -26.27 -16.68
C GLY A 248 -12.26 -25.49 -15.43
N LYS A 249 -12.90 -25.79 -14.29
CA LYS A 249 -12.57 -25.18 -13.00
C LYS A 249 -11.14 -25.53 -12.54
N ILE A 250 -10.74 -26.80 -12.62
CA ILE A 250 -9.38 -27.24 -12.28
C ILE A 250 -8.36 -26.60 -13.23
N LYS A 251 -8.62 -26.60 -14.55
CA LYS A 251 -7.74 -25.93 -15.52
C LYS A 251 -7.57 -24.45 -15.22
N ARG A 252 -8.65 -23.74 -14.84
CA ARG A 252 -8.59 -22.32 -14.45
C ARG A 252 -7.72 -22.10 -13.22
N VAL A 253 -7.84 -22.94 -12.18
CA VAL A 253 -6.96 -22.89 -10.99
C VAL A 253 -5.50 -23.05 -11.40
N PHE A 254 -5.17 -24.09 -12.16
CA PHE A 254 -3.79 -24.34 -12.55
C PHE A 254 -3.21 -23.25 -13.46
N MET A 255 -4.00 -22.71 -14.41
CA MET A 255 -3.54 -21.63 -15.28
C MET A 255 -3.34 -20.29 -14.56
N GLN A 256 -3.87 -20.10 -13.34
CA GLN A 256 -3.54 -18.93 -12.51
C GLN A 256 -2.09 -18.99 -11.98
N PHE A 257 -1.50 -20.18 -11.89
CA PHE A 257 -0.13 -20.38 -11.41
C PHE A 257 0.90 -20.50 -12.53
N THR A 258 0.48 -20.34 -13.79
CA THR A 258 1.38 -20.28 -14.95
C THR A 258 1.46 -18.86 -15.48
N PRO A 259 2.63 -18.42 -15.99
CA PRO A 259 2.74 -17.13 -16.68
C PRO A 259 1.69 -17.01 -17.78
N ARG A 260 1.09 -15.82 -17.92
CA ARG A 260 0.09 -15.55 -18.96
C ARG A 260 0.63 -15.81 -20.36
N PHE A 261 1.89 -15.44 -20.59
CA PHE A 261 2.66 -15.78 -21.78
C PHE A 261 4.09 -16.13 -21.37
N TRP A 262 4.73 -16.99 -22.16
CA TRP A 262 6.15 -17.28 -22.04
C TRP A 262 6.87 -16.47 -23.11
N SER A 263 7.58 -15.41 -22.71
CA SER A 263 8.42 -14.67 -23.65
C SER A 263 9.78 -15.35 -23.81
N GLU A 264 10.20 -15.62 -25.04
CA GLU A 264 11.58 -15.99 -25.32
C GLU A 264 12.48 -14.76 -25.11
N THR A 265 13.25 -14.76 -24.03
CA THR A 265 14.27 -13.74 -23.80
C THR A 265 15.50 -14.05 -24.65
N GLN A 266 15.65 -13.37 -25.78
CA GLN A 266 16.88 -13.42 -26.57
C GLN A 266 17.98 -12.59 -25.87
N TRP A 267 18.73 -13.24 -24.99
CA TRP A 267 19.84 -12.64 -24.24
C TRP A 267 20.91 -12.02 -25.15
N LEU A 268 21.13 -12.63 -26.32
CA LEU A 268 22.10 -12.21 -27.33
C LEU A 268 21.36 -11.88 -28.63
N ASN A 269 20.97 -10.62 -28.80
CA ASN A 269 20.54 -10.14 -30.10
C ASN A 269 21.80 -9.98 -30.98
N TYR A 270 21.80 -10.61 -32.16
CA TYR A 270 22.98 -10.71 -33.05
C TYR A 270 23.54 -9.35 -33.49
N ASN A 271 22.76 -8.28 -33.38
CA ASN A 271 23.09 -6.97 -33.94
C ASN A 271 23.89 -6.03 -33.03
N THR A 272 24.02 -6.26 -31.71
CA THR A 272 24.85 -5.41 -30.81
C THR A 272 25.45 -6.11 -29.56
N PRO A 273 26.18 -7.24 -29.68
CA PRO A 273 26.92 -7.82 -28.54
C PRO A 273 28.00 -6.92 -27.88
N PRO A 274 28.83 -6.16 -28.62
CA PRO A 274 29.98 -5.46 -28.03
C PRO A 274 29.58 -4.30 -27.11
N THR A 275 28.55 -3.53 -27.48
CA THR A 275 28.09 -2.37 -26.70
C THR A 275 27.48 -2.75 -25.37
N ARG A 276 26.78 -3.90 -25.29
CA ARG A 276 26.22 -4.41 -24.02
C ARG A 276 27.30 -4.95 -23.09
N GLY A 277 28.29 -5.65 -23.63
CA GLY A 277 29.46 -6.10 -22.87
C GLY A 277 30.23 -4.93 -22.26
N LEU A 278 30.48 -3.88 -23.06
CA LEU A 278 31.13 -2.65 -22.60
C LEU A 278 30.30 -1.91 -21.55
N LEU A 279 28.97 -1.84 -21.70
CA LEU A 279 28.09 -1.21 -20.70
C LEU A 279 28.10 -1.98 -19.38
N LEU A 280 28.08 -3.32 -19.43
CA LEU A 280 28.16 -4.18 -18.24
C LEU A 280 29.51 -4.03 -17.55
N SER A 281 30.62 -4.01 -18.30
CA SER A 281 31.95 -3.77 -17.76
C SER A 281 32.07 -2.39 -17.11
N PHE A 282 31.51 -1.34 -17.75
CA PHE A 282 31.48 0.00 -17.17
C PHE A 282 30.66 0.04 -15.87
N LEU A 283 29.49 -0.60 -15.85
CA LEU A 283 28.63 -0.66 -14.67
C LEU A 283 29.32 -1.40 -13.51
N MET A 284 30.04 -2.49 -13.81
CA MET A 284 30.82 -3.24 -12.82
C MET A 284 31.99 -2.42 -12.27
N ILE A 285 32.71 -1.68 -13.12
CA ILE A 285 33.83 -0.83 -12.72
C ILE A 285 33.34 0.36 -11.88
N ALA A 286 32.21 0.97 -12.24
CA ALA A 286 31.64 2.10 -11.50
C ALA A 286 31.09 1.70 -10.12
N TRP A 287 30.87 0.40 -9.88
CA TRP A 287 30.34 -0.13 -8.62
C TRP A 287 31.40 -0.84 -7.75
N GLN A 288 32.65 -0.91 -8.23
CA GLN A 288 33.83 -1.31 -7.45
C GLN A 288 34.49 -0.08 -6.85
#